data_AF-A0A2R6AY79-F1
#
_entry.id   AF-A0A2R6AY79-F1
#
_cell.length_a   1.000
_cell.length_b   1.000
_cell.length_c   1.000
_cell.angle_alpha   90.00
_cell.angle_beta   90.00
_cell.angle_gamma   90.00
#
_symmetry.space_group_name_H-M   'P 1'
#
loop_
_entity.id
_entity.type
_entity.pdbx_description
1 polymer ?
#
loop_
_entity_poly.entity_id
_entity_poly.type
_entity_poly.pdbx_seq_one_letter_code
_entity_poly.pdbx_strand_id
1 'polypeptide(L)'
;MGVDLGITRLATLSDGRSLENPKPLKRSLEKISIIHKTLSRKKFLSKNWLKTKRRLAKEYEHLKDFRRDLFFKLGVLLAGEYDVLVLEDLDTQGLIGKGVTGARRLRLYDAAFSELRGCLKWEFVKQGKTVLAVSAYNTSRECFLCGGIN
;
A
#
# COMPACT_ATOMS: atom_id res chain seq x y z
N MET A 1 -18.98 0.07 -4.11
CA MET A 1 -17.76 0.07 -4.93
C MET A 1 -16.74 -0.85 -4.31
N GLY A 2 -16.24 -1.83 -5.07
CA GLY A 2 -15.18 -2.74 -4.62
C GLY A 2 -13.79 -2.17 -4.92
N VAL A 3 -12.86 -2.32 -3.98
CA VAL A 3 -11.45 -1.93 -4.13
C VAL A 3 -10.58 -3.15 -3.82
N ASP A 4 -9.98 -3.70 -4.87
CA ASP A 4 -8.95 -4.73 -4.77
C ASP A 4 -7.57 -4.08 -4.73
N LEU A 5 -6.70 -4.51 -3.82
CA LEU A 5 -5.37 -3.94 -3.63
C LEU A 5 -4.32 -4.90 -4.18
N GLY A 6 -3.34 -4.40 -4.94
CA GLY A 6 -2.39 -5.26 -5.65
C GLY A 6 -0.92 -4.86 -5.46
N ILE A 7 -0.02 -5.83 -5.63
CA ILE A 7 1.44 -5.58 -5.61
C ILE A 7 1.88 -4.85 -6.90
N THR A 8 1.23 -5.16 -8.03
CA THR A 8 1.53 -4.59 -9.36
C THR A 8 0.80 -3.27 -9.61
N ARG A 9 -0.45 -3.17 -9.16
CA ARG A 9 -1.30 -1.98 -9.23
C ARG A 9 -1.77 -1.63 -7.83
N LEU A 10 -1.69 -0.35 -7.44
CA LEU A 10 -2.00 0.10 -6.08
C LEU A 10 -3.43 -0.30 -5.68
N ALA A 11 -4.38 -0.07 -6.58
CA ALA A 11 -5.76 -0.49 -6.41
C ALA A 11 -6.44 -0.74 -7.77
N THR A 12 -7.33 -1.72 -7.84
CA THR A 12 -8.25 -1.97 -8.95
C THR A 12 -9.66 -1.76 -8.43
N LEU A 13 -10.43 -0.96 -9.16
CA LEU A 13 -11.79 -0.58 -8.80
C LEU A 13 -12.77 -1.47 -9.56
N SER A 14 -13.91 -1.78 -8.94
CA SER A 14 -14.94 -2.65 -9.54
C SER A 14 -15.55 -2.12 -10.85
N ASP A 15 -15.32 -0.85 -11.19
CA ASP A 15 -15.73 -0.20 -12.43
C ASP A 15 -14.68 -0.32 -13.56
N GLY A 16 -13.60 -1.07 -13.33
CA GLY A 16 -12.51 -1.29 -14.29
C GLY A 16 -11.41 -0.24 -14.26
N ARG A 17 -11.53 0.83 -13.46
CA ARG A 17 -10.44 1.78 -13.25
C ARG A 17 -9.34 1.13 -12.42
N SER A 18 -8.09 1.50 -12.68
CA SER A 18 -6.96 1.04 -11.86
C SER A 18 -6.02 2.18 -11.54
N LEU A 19 -5.50 2.16 -10.32
CA LEU A 19 -4.56 3.13 -9.80
C LEU A 19 -3.18 2.52 -9.83
N GLU A 20 -2.33 3.09 -10.67
CA GLU A 20 -0.93 2.72 -10.72
C GLU A 20 -0.17 3.27 -9.52
N ASN A 21 0.92 2.59 -9.20
CA ASN A 21 1.83 3.08 -8.19
C ASN A 21 2.60 4.30 -8.74
N PRO A 22 2.49 5.50 -8.14
CA PRO A 22 3.04 6.73 -8.72
C PRO A 22 4.56 6.68 -8.91
N LYS A 23 5.04 7.19 -10.05
CA LYS A 23 6.48 7.29 -10.41
C LYS A 23 7.35 7.95 -9.33
N PRO A 24 6.91 9.00 -8.59
CA PRO A 24 7.64 9.54 -7.44
C PRO A 24 7.98 8.51 -6.35
N LEU A 25 7.16 7.48 -6.15
CA LEU A 25 7.45 6.39 -5.22
C LEU A 25 8.70 5.62 -5.66
N LYS A 26 8.79 5.27 -6.94
CA LYS A 26 9.94 4.55 -7.52
C LYS A 26 11.25 5.33 -7.32
N ARG A 27 11.26 6.63 -7.62
CA ARG A 27 12.42 7.50 -7.43
C ARG A 27 12.86 7.57 -5.97
N SER A 28 11.91 7.63 -5.04
CA SER A 28 12.21 7.67 -3.61
C SER A 28 12.80 6.34 -3.11
N LEU A 29 12.30 5.21 -3.61
CA LEU A 29 12.86 3.89 -3.31
C LEU A 29 14.30 3.72 -3.84
N GLU A 30 14.60 4.24 -5.03
CA GLU A 30 15.96 4.26 -5.59
C GLU A 30 16.92 5.08 -4.70
N LYS A 31 16.50 6.27 -4.27
CA LYS A 31 17.27 7.10 -3.32
C LYS A 31 17.51 6.37 -2.00
N ILE A 32 16.48 5.77 -1.42
CA ILE A 32 16.56 4.98 -0.18
C ILE A 32 17.58 3.83 -0.35
N SER A 33 17.55 3.12 -1.48
CA SER A 33 18.49 2.04 -1.79
C SER A 33 19.96 2.53 -1.82
N ILE A 34 20.21 3.67 -2.49
CA ILE A 34 21.53 4.29 -2.55
C ILE A 34 22.02 4.70 -1.15
N ILE A 35 21.15 5.26 -0.32
CA ILE A 35 21.50 5.69 1.04
C ILE A 35 21.75 4.47 1.94
N HIS A 36 20.97 3.39 1.82
CA HIS A 36 21.24 2.12 2.51
C HIS A 36 22.62 1.56 2.16
N LYS A 37 22.96 1.49 0.87
CA LYS A 37 24.27 1.02 0.40
C LYS A 37 25.41 1.92 0.90
N THR A 38 25.15 3.22 0.99
CA THR A 38 26.10 4.19 1.54
C THR A 38 26.27 4.02 3.06
N LEU A 39 25.19 3.76 3.78
CA LEU A 39 25.18 3.57 5.23
C LEU A 39 25.91 2.29 5.64
N SER A 40 25.71 1.19 4.90
CA SER A 40 26.32 -0.11 5.20
C SER A 40 27.84 -0.10 5.08
N ARG A 41 28.40 0.78 4.21
CA ARG A 41 29.84 0.96 4.02
C ARG A 41 30.51 1.86 5.07
N LYS A 42 29.73 2.52 5.94
CA LYS A 42 30.27 3.44 6.96
C LYS A 42 30.53 2.73 8.27
N LYS A 43 31.63 3.09 8.95
CA LYS A 43 31.93 2.61 10.31
C LYS A 43 30.76 2.90 11.24
N PHE A 44 30.22 1.85 11.85
CA PHE A 44 29.11 1.93 12.79
C PHE A 44 29.38 2.98 13.87
N LEU A 45 28.36 3.77 14.22
CA LEU A 45 28.41 4.89 15.20
C LEU A 45 29.39 6.04 14.90
N SER A 46 30.10 6.03 13.77
CA SER A 46 30.87 7.21 13.36
C SER A 46 29.96 8.42 13.11
N LYS A 47 30.50 9.64 13.23
CA LYS A 47 29.76 10.89 12.93
C LYS A 47 29.10 10.84 11.54
N ASN A 48 29.82 10.29 10.55
CA ASN A 48 29.33 10.12 9.19
C ASN A 48 28.22 9.06 9.07
N TRP A 49 28.32 7.96 9.83
CA TRP A 49 27.25 6.95 9.88
C TRP A 49 25.96 7.53 10.46
N LEU A 50 26.04 8.25 11.57
CA LEU A 50 24.89 8.91 12.18
C LEU A 50 24.25 9.94 11.25
N LYS A 51 25.05 10.75 10.54
CA LYS A 51 24.56 11.70 9.53
C LYS A 51 23.79 11.00 8.40
N THR A 52 24.34 9.90 7.87
CA THR A 52 23.67 9.13 6.81
C THR A 52 22.42 8.41 7.32
N LYS A 53 22.42 7.90 8.56
CA LYS A 53 21.23 7.29 9.18
C LYS A 53 20.10 8.30 9.33
N ARG A 54 20.38 9.53 9.74
CA ARG A 54 19.37 10.61 9.79
C ARG A 54 18.83 10.95 8.40
N ARG A 55 19.70 11.03 7.38
CA ARG A 55 19.26 11.23 6.00
C ARG A 55 18.33 10.12 5.54
N LEU A 56 18.68 8.86 5.83
CA LEU A 56 17.83 7.71 5.52
C LEU A 56 16.44 7.83 6.17
N ALA A 57 16.39 8.20 7.45
CA ALA A 57 15.13 8.40 8.17
C ALA A 57 14.26 9.49 7.52
N LYS A 58 14.86 10.63 7.14
CA LYS A 58 14.15 11.72 6.45
C LYS A 58 13.55 11.29 5.11
N GLU A 59 14.25 10.48 4.33
CA GLU A 59 13.71 9.98 3.06
C GLU A 59 12.56 8.99 3.28
N TYR A 60 12.62 8.17 4.33
CA TYR A 60 11.49 7.31 4.72
C TYR A 60 10.28 8.12 5.19
N GLU A 61 10.49 9.19 5.96
CA GLU A 61 9.44 10.11 6.39
C GLU A 61 8.78 10.79 5.19
N HIS A 62 9.58 11.35 4.28
CA HIS A 62 9.08 11.94 3.04
C HIS A 62 8.27 10.94 2.20
N LEU A 63 8.73 9.69 2.09
CA LEU A 63 8.01 8.64 1.38
C LEU A 63 6.67 8.30 2.04
N LYS A 64 6.64 8.28 3.37
CA LYS A 64 5.42 8.03 4.14
C LYS A 64 4.42 9.18 3.93
N ASP A 65 4.87 10.43 4.06
CA ASP A 65 4.00 11.59 3.91
C ASP A 65 3.43 11.68 2.49
N PHE A 66 4.25 11.42 1.47
CA PHE A 66 3.80 11.37 0.09
C PHE A 66 2.74 10.29 -0.15
N ARG A 67 2.94 9.07 0.39
CA ARG A 67 1.94 8.00 0.28
C ARG A 67 0.65 8.36 0.99
N ARG A 68 0.74 8.93 2.20
CA ARG A 68 -0.41 9.31 2.98
C ARG A 68 -1.23 10.40 2.30
N ASP A 69 -0.58 11.42 1.73
CA ASP A 69 -1.23 12.45 0.92
C ASP A 69 -1.96 11.86 -0.29
N LEU A 70 -1.30 10.95 -1.02
CA LEU A 70 -1.92 10.24 -2.14
C LEU A 70 -3.17 9.46 -1.69
N PHE A 71 -3.08 8.72 -0.58
CA PHE A 71 -4.17 7.87 -0.10
C PHE A 71 -5.36 8.68 0.39
N PHE A 72 -5.14 9.83 1.06
CA PHE A 72 -6.23 10.73 1.43
C PHE A 72 -6.88 11.37 0.20
N LYS A 73 -6.10 11.87 -0.76
CA LYS A 73 -6.64 12.41 -2.01
C LYS A 73 -7.50 11.39 -2.73
N LEU A 74 -7.05 10.14 -2.80
CA LEU A 74 -7.85 9.04 -3.34
C LEU A 74 -9.13 8.81 -2.54
N GLY A 75 -9.04 8.76 -1.21
CA GLY A 75 -10.21 8.59 -0.35
C GLY A 75 -11.25 9.69 -0.53
N VAL A 76 -10.83 10.94 -0.66
CA VAL A 76 -11.70 12.09 -0.94
C VAL A 76 -12.40 11.97 -2.29
N LEU A 77 -11.71 11.47 -3.32
CA LEU A 77 -12.27 11.24 -4.65
C LEU A 77 -13.25 10.06 -4.69
N LEU A 78 -12.98 8.99 -3.94
CA LEU A 78 -13.81 7.78 -3.93
C LEU A 78 -15.05 7.90 -3.04
N ALA A 79 -14.92 8.46 -1.84
CA ALA A 79 -16.06 9.11 -1.21
C ALA A 79 -16.46 10.28 -2.13
N GLY A 80 -17.57 10.97 -2.05
CA GLY A 80 -17.98 11.86 -3.16
C GLY A 80 -18.45 11.13 -4.43
N GLU A 81 -17.70 10.19 -5.03
CA GLU A 81 -18.20 9.36 -6.16
C GLU A 81 -19.07 8.18 -5.71
N TYR A 82 -18.78 7.56 -4.57
CA TYR A 82 -19.45 6.34 -4.10
C TYR A 82 -19.90 6.43 -2.66
N ASP A 83 -21.03 5.81 -2.31
CA ASP A 83 -21.61 5.80 -0.96
C ASP A 83 -21.25 4.57 -0.13
N VAL A 84 -20.76 3.52 -0.78
CA VAL A 84 -20.37 2.26 -0.14
C VAL A 84 -18.99 1.86 -0.62
N LEU A 85 -18.05 1.72 0.33
CA LEU A 85 -16.73 1.16 0.12
C LEU A 85 -16.72 -0.31 0.55
N VAL A 86 -16.29 -1.20 -0.34
CA VAL A 86 -16.04 -2.61 -0.03
C VAL A 86 -14.53 -2.87 -0.14
N LEU A 87 -13.91 -3.28 0.96
CA LEU A 87 -12.48 -3.58 1.04
C LEU A 87 -12.29 -5.09 1.17
N GLU A 88 -11.59 -5.69 0.21
CA GLU A 88 -11.22 -7.11 0.25
C GLU A 88 -9.95 -7.34 1.10
N ASP A 89 -9.95 -8.39 1.92
CA ASP A 89 -8.87 -8.69 2.85
C ASP A 89 -7.79 -9.63 2.27
N LEU A 90 -6.76 -9.10 1.60
CA LEU A 90 -5.56 -9.86 1.26
C LEU A 90 -4.91 -10.49 2.49
N ASP A 91 -4.88 -11.82 2.57
CA ASP A 91 -4.04 -12.55 3.53
C ASP A 91 -2.55 -12.43 3.16
N THR A 92 -1.95 -11.32 3.56
CA THR A 92 -0.53 -11.05 3.34
C THR A 92 0.36 -11.92 4.22
N GLN A 93 -0.13 -12.44 5.36
CA GLN A 93 0.62 -13.36 6.21
C GLN A 93 0.85 -14.71 5.51
N GLY A 94 -0.18 -15.24 4.85
CA GLY A 94 -0.08 -16.45 4.02
C GLY A 94 0.91 -16.30 2.86
N LEU A 95 0.99 -15.11 2.25
CA LEU A 95 1.91 -14.81 1.14
C LEU A 95 3.37 -14.63 1.59
N ILE A 96 3.61 -14.15 2.83
CA ILE A 96 4.96 -14.02 3.40
C ILE A 96 5.53 -15.39 3.82
N GLY A 97 4.67 -16.29 4.32
CA GLY A 97 5.08 -17.60 4.85
C GLY A 97 5.45 -18.64 3.78
N LYS A 98 4.83 -18.59 2.59
CA LYS A 98 4.99 -19.63 1.55
C LYS A 98 6.22 -19.48 0.64
N GLY A 99 7.15 -18.61 1.00
CA GLY A 99 8.53 -18.63 0.49
C GLY A 99 8.74 -17.83 -0.79
N VAL A 100 9.20 -16.58 -0.68
CA VAL A 100 10.00 -15.94 -1.75
C VAL A 100 10.96 -14.93 -1.11
N THR A 101 12.16 -14.85 -1.67
CA THR A 101 13.24 -13.84 -1.52
C THR A 101 12.81 -12.36 -1.45
N GLY A 102 11.51 -12.05 -1.60
CA GLY A 102 10.87 -10.74 -1.49
C GLY A 102 10.21 -10.41 -0.15
N ALA A 103 10.36 -11.21 0.92
CA ALA A 103 9.67 -11.01 2.21
C ALA A 103 9.78 -9.60 2.82
N ARG A 104 10.88 -8.86 2.57
CA ARG A 104 11.03 -7.46 3.02
C ARG A 104 10.24 -6.48 2.15
N ARG A 105 10.20 -6.73 0.84
CA ARG A 105 9.41 -5.95 -0.12
C ARG A 105 7.91 -6.16 0.14
N LEU A 106 7.51 -7.40 0.41
CA LEU A 106 6.14 -7.76 0.71
C LEU A 106 5.65 -7.10 2.01
N ARG A 107 6.49 -7.05 3.06
CA ARG A 107 6.21 -6.28 4.28
C ARG A 107 6.03 -4.77 4.06
N LEU A 108 6.76 -4.18 3.11
CA LEU A 108 6.59 -2.77 2.76
C LEU A 108 5.27 -2.51 2.03
N TYR A 109 4.83 -3.46 1.19
CA TYR A 109 3.53 -3.40 0.53
C TYR A 109 2.38 -3.60 1.51
N ASP A 110 2.49 -4.59 2.39
CA ASP A 110 1.52 -4.87 3.45
C ASP A 110 1.28 -3.62 4.32
N ALA A 111 2.36 -3.01 4.82
CA ALA A 111 2.27 -1.75 5.58
C ALA A 111 1.62 -0.61 4.78
N ALA A 112 1.84 -0.56 3.46
CA ALA A 112 1.22 0.45 2.59
C ALA A 112 -0.28 0.18 2.38
N PHE A 113 -0.70 -1.08 2.26
CA PHE A 113 -2.12 -1.45 2.13
C PHE A 113 -2.89 -1.18 3.42
N SER A 114 -2.31 -1.51 4.58
CA SER A 114 -2.92 -1.17 5.87
C SER A 114 -3.13 0.35 6.00
N GLU A 115 -2.13 1.15 5.60
CA GLU A 115 -2.21 2.61 5.63
C GLU A 115 -3.28 3.15 4.64
N LEU A 116 -3.31 2.63 3.41
CA LEU A 116 -4.32 2.98 2.40
C LEU A 116 -5.74 2.67 2.88
N ARG A 117 -5.98 1.45 3.38
CA ARG A 117 -7.29 1.06 3.93
C ARG A 117 -7.72 1.97 5.07
N GLY A 118 -6.79 2.31 5.97
CA GLY A 118 -7.04 3.25 7.05
C GLY A 118 -7.49 4.62 6.53
N CYS A 119 -6.81 5.16 5.52
CA CYS A 119 -7.16 6.45 4.92
C CYS A 119 -8.53 6.40 4.21
N LEU A 120 -8.80 5.36 3.41
CA LEU A 120 -10.08 5.20 2.72
C LEU A 120 -11.24 5.06 3.72
N LYS A 121 -11.08 4.19 4.73
CA LYS A 121 -12.08 4.02 5.79
C LYS A 121 -12.36 5.35 6.49
N TRP A 122 -11.31 6.11 6.80
CA TRP A 122 -11.46 7.41 7.45
C TRP A 122 -12.26 8.40 6.60
N GLU A 123 -11.94 8.55 5.31
CA GLU A 123 -12.66 9.49 4.43
C GLU A 123 -14.13 9.10 4.21
N PHE A 124 -14.43 7.82 4.03
CA PHE A 124 -15.81 7.36 3.90
C PHE A 124 -16.62 7.61 5.18
N VAL A 125 -16.09 7.21 6.35
CA VAL A 125 -16.77 7.42 7.64
C VAL A 125 -16.95 8.91 7.93
N LYS A 126 -15.94 9.75 7.64
CA LYS A 126 -16.01 11.20 7.81
C LYS A 126 -17.16 11.83 7.00
N GLN A 127 -17.47 11.28 5.82
CA GLN A 127 -18.57 11.73 4.98
C GLN A 127 -19.91 11.02 5.30
N GLY A 128 -19.99 10.22 6.37
CA GLY A 128 -21.19 9.49 6.75
C GLY A 128 -21.51 8.29 5.86
N LYS A 129 -20.53 7.78 5.11
CA LYS A 129 -20.69 6.70 4.14
C LYS A 129 -20.37 5.33 4.73
N THR A 130 -20.86 4.28 4.08
CA THR A 130 -20.75 2.90 4.59
C THR A 130 -19.43 2.26 4.15
N VAL A 131 -18.77 1.57 5.07
CA VAL A 131 -17.56 0.78 4.80
C VAL A 131 -17.80 -0.67 5.21
N LEU A 132 -17.70 -1.58 4.24
CA LEU A 132 -17.81 -3.02 4.44
C LEU A 132 -16.43 -3.65 4.23
N ALA A 133 -15.95 -4.38 5.22
CA ALA A 133 -14.77 -5.22 5.08
C ALA A 133 -15.25 -6.64 4.74
N VAL A 134 -14.76 -7.21 3.64
CA VAL A 134 -15.10 -8.56 3.20
C VAL A 134 -13.84 -9.40 3.27
N SER A 135 -13.93 -10.61 3.84
CA SER A 135 -12.81 -11.56 3.80
C SER A 135 -12.52 -11.91 2.34
N ALA A 136 -11.25 -11.96 1.92
CA ALA A 136 -10.90 -12.36 0.53
C ALA A 136 -11.09 -13.86 0.25
N TYR A 137 -11.96 -14.54 1.01
CA TYR A 137 -12.25 -15.95 0.83
C TYR A 137 -13.06 -16.11 -0.46
N ASN A 138 -12.42 -16.63 -1.50
CA ASN A 138 -12.97 -16.97 -2.83
C ASN A 138 -13.39 -15.81 -3.78
N THR A 139 -13.24 -14.53 -3.44
CA THR A 139 -13.60 -13.42 -4.37
C THR A 139 -12.82 -13.42 -5.68
N SER A 140 -11.62 -14.00 -5.70
CA SER A 140 -10.77 -14.16 -6.90
C SER A 140 -10.94 -15.49 -7.64
N ARG A 141 -11.71 -16.43 -7.07
CA ARG A 141 -11.93 -17.78 -7.62
C ARG A 141 -13.38 -18.06 -7.99
N GLU A 142 -14.31 -17.27 -7.46
CA GLU A 142 -15.71 -17.30 -7.86
C GLU A 142 -15.96 -16.42 -9.07
N CYS A 143 -16.42 -17.03 -10.15
CA CYS A 143 -16.95 -16.29 -11.27
C CYS A 143 -18.18 -15.47 -10.81
N PHE A 144 -18.11 -14.15 -10.89
CA PHE A 144 -19.23 -13.24 -10.56
C PHE A 144 -20.52 -13.58 -11.32
N LEU A 145 -20.41 -14.19 -12.50
CA LEU A 145 -21.55 -14.54 -13.36
C LEU A 145 -22.22 -15.87 -13.00
N CYS A 146 -21.50 -16.83 -12.40
CA CYS A 146 -22.04 -18.18 -12.19
C CYS A 146 -21.73 -18.83 -10.84
N GLY A 147 -20.98 -18.16 -9.95
CA GLY A 147 -20.63 -18.69 -8.62
C GLY A 147 -19.72 -19.92 -8.65
N GLY A 148 -19.15 -20.27 -9.80
CA GLY A 148 -18.22 -21.40 -9.92
C GLY A 148 -16.87 -21.06 -9.31
N ILE A 149 -16.40 -21.89 -8.36
CA ILE A 149 -15.07 -21.83 -7.76
C ILE A 149 -14.11 -22.65 -8.63
N ASN A 150 -13.04 -22.03 -9.16
CA ASN A 150 -11.90 -22.73 -9.80
C ASN A 150 -10.80 -23.12 -8.79
#